data_AF-A0A7C8II79-F1
#
_entry.id   AF-A0A7C8II79-F1
#
_cell.length_a   1.000
_cell.length_b   1.000
_cell.length_c   1.000
_cell.angle_alpha   90.00
_cell.angle_beta   90.00
_cell.angle_gamma   90.00
#
_symmetry.space_group_name_H-M   'P 1'
#
loop_
_entity.id
_entity.type
_entity.pdbx_description
1 polymer ?
#
loop_
_entity_poly.entity_id
_entity_poly.type
_entity_poly.pdbx_seq_one_letter_code
_entity_poly.pdbx_strand_id
1 'polypeptide(L)'
;MCRFMVYKGKDEILLSELILNPTHSILTQSFDSRLRLDTRRPHNGDGFGIGYYTCPSLGPEPCVFTSTIPAWNCINLTRIASKTTSPLIFAHVRATTEGNLSDSNCHPFTYKSLMFMHNGGIGCFKQIKRRLALSLNEQWFTLVQGSTDSEWAFALFLDCLDKAGNCPSADPGAGGFGHTVLRKAVLKTIQRINGFIKEVVGEAGAGSEDSRSLLNFAVTDGESVVCTRYVSSRTDEAASLFFSSGTSWKESSSEGGKKAANRNAEPGQKDYVMERRDKGSDIVLVASEPLTFERDNWVTVPTNSTLTIYKQTVMIHPVIDEFYSANPAHARSAGFAQAKGQTITGPDKRVLSQTEDGANGDSAGLQSNVEAVSGAIGLLSVS
;
A
#
# COMPACT_ATOMS: atom_id res chain seq x y z
N MET A 1 -3.59 12.11 2.43
CA MET A 1 -2.71 11.10 3.07
C MET A 1 -1.87 10.42 2.02
N CYS A 2 -0.77 9.79 2.42
CA CYS A 2 0.30 9.35 1.53
C CYS A 2 -0.14 8.36 0.44
N ARG A 3 0.74 8.16 -0.55
CA ARG A 3 0.62 7.10 -1.56
C ARG A 3 1.95 6.38 -1.69
N PHE A 4 1.89 5.07 -1.91
CA PHE A 4 3.08 4.31 -2.27
C PHE A 4 2.83 3.40 -3.45
N MET A 5 3.94 3.02 -4.07
CA MET A 5 4.03 1.93 -5.02
C MET A 5 5.23 1.04 -4.74
N VAL A 6 5.10 -0.22 -5.14
CA VAL A 6 6.14 -1.25 -5.13
C VAL A 6 6.20 -1.88 -6.52
N TYR A 7 7.41 -2.07 -7.01
CA TYR A 7 7.71 -2.89 -8.18
C TYR A 7 8.62 -4.03 -7.75
N LYS A 8 8.31 -5.26 -8.16
CA LYS A 8 9.22 -6.41 -8.12
C LYS A 8 9.19 -7.09 -9.48
N GLY A 9 10.30 -7.00 -10.19
CA GLY A 9 10.54 -7.63 -11.48
C GLY A 9 11.50 -8.79 -11.38
N LYS A 10 11.47 -9.66 -12.39
CA LYS A 10 12.55 -10.61 -12.69
C LYS A 10 13.74 -9.87 -13.31
N ASP A 11 13.45 -8.96 -14.24
CA ASP A 11 14.42 -8.06 -14.85
C ASP A 11 14.34 -6.66 -14.21
N GLU A 12 15.38 -5.86 -14.42
CA GLU A 12 15.38 -4.48 -13.96
C GLU A 12 14.48 -3.59 -14.84
N ILE A 13 13.83 -2.62 -14.22
CA ILE A 13 13.08 -1.58 -14.94
C ILE A 13 13.68 -0.21 -14.65
N LEU A 14 13.58 0.69 -15.63
CA LEU A 14 13.98 2.08 -15.46
C LEU A 14 13.02 2.78 -14.52
N LEU A 15 13.54 3.47 -13.51
CA LEU A 15 12.73 4.15 -12.49
C LEU A 15 11.72 5.12 -13.10
N SER A 16 12.07 5.82 -14.18
CA SER A 16 11.18 6.78 -14.85
C SER A 16 9.93 6.14 -15.45
N GLU A 17 9.98 4.87 -15.88
CA GLU A 17 8.83 4.14 -16.46
C GLU A 17 7.74 3.80 -15.44
N LEU A 18 8.06 4.00 -14.16
CA LEU A 18 7.16 3.78 -13.03
C LEU A 18 6.82 5.09 -12.32
N ILE A 19 7.84 5.93 -12.09
CA ILE A 19 7.75 7.07 -11.19
C ILE A 19 7.29 8.33 -11.91
N LEU A 20 7.65 8.50 -13.18
CA LEU A 20 7.46 9.75 -13.92
C LEU A 20 6.46 9.59 -15.07
N ASN A 21 6.74 8.64 -15.96
CA ASN A 21 6.13 8.56 -17.28
C ASN A 21 4.67 8.10 -17.26
N PRO A 22 4.22 7.16 -16.39
CA PRO A 22 2.82 6.74 -16.40
C PRO A 22 1.85 7.91 -16.21
N THR A 23 0.74 7.89 -16.95
CA THR A 23 -0.28 8.95 -16.90
C THR A 23 -0.86 9.18 -15.50
N HIS A 24 -0.79 8.18 -14.62
CA HIS A 24 -1.15 8.28 -13.21
C HIS A 24 0.00 7.80 -12.30
N SER A 25 1.23 8.21 -12.64
CA SER A 25 2.46 7.87 -11.91
C SER A 25 2.44 8.37 -10.47
N ILE A 26 3.38 7.88 -9.64
CA ILE A 26 3.50 8.35 -8.25
C ILE A 26 3.81 9.87 -8.21
N LEU A 27 4.52 10.40 -9.21
CA LEU A 27 4.72 11.84 -9.39
C LEU A 27 3.38 12.55 -9.65
N THR A 28 2.56 12.06 -10.58
CA THR A 28 1.23 12.65 -10.81
C THR A 28 0.37 12.56 -9.55
N GLN A 29 0.36 11.43 -8.86
CA GLN A 29 -0.34 11.26 -7.59
C GLN A 29 0.14 12.23 -6.51
N SER A 30 1.36 12.79 -6.61
CA SER A 30 1.82 13.77 -5.64
C SER A 30 1.07 15.11 -5.73
N PHE A 31 0.50 15.50 -6.86
CA PHE A 31 -0.26 16.76 -7.00
C PHE A 31 -1.70 16.56 -7.53
N ASP A 32 -1.98 15.44 -8.21
CA ASP A 32 -3.29 15.01 -8.72
C ASP A 32 -3.56 13.55 -8.28
N SER A 33 -3.86 13.35 -7.00
CA SER A 33 -4.37 12.07 -6.49
C SER A 33 -5.87 11.97 -6.77
N ARG A 34 -6.26 11.25 -7.83
CA ARG A 34 -7.67 11.19 -8.27
C ARG A 34 -8.57 10.34 -7.38
N LEU A 35 -8.00 9.44 -6.59
CA LEU A 35 -8.79 8.73 -5.59
C LEU A 35 -8.86 9.50 -4.26
N ARG A 36 -8.12 10.61 -4.05
CA ARG A 36 -8.25 11.41 -2.83
C ARG A 36 -9.61 12.14 -2.76
N LEU A 37 -10.31 11.99 -1.63
CA LEU A 37 -11.61 12.64 -1.39
C LEU A 37 -11.53 13.91 -0.51
N ASP A 38 -10.39 14.14 0.16
CA ASP A 38 -10.18 15.36 0.96
C ASP A 38 -9.82 16.56 0.06
N THR A 39 -10.74 17.49 -0.08
CA THR A 39 -10.65 18.69 -0.92
C THR A 39 -9.86 19.84 -0.30
N ARG A 40 -9.48 19.76 1.00
CA ARG A 40 -8.85 20.89 1.72
C ARG A 40 -7.34 21.02 1.49
N ARG A 41 -6.65 19.93 1.12
CA ARG A 41 -5.22 19.92 0.77
C ARG A 41 -4.98 18.89 -0.35
N PRO A 42 -5.19 19.24 -1.63
CA PRO A 42 -5.27 18.25 -2.71
C PRO A 42 -3.95 17.54 -3.04
N HIS A 43 -2.80 18.04 -2.57
CA HIS A 43 -1.48 17.52 -2.91
C HIS A 43 -0.82 16.70 -1.79
N ASN A 44 -0.02 15.69 -2.17
CA ASN A 44 1.01 15.02 -1.36
C ASN A 44 2.36 15.70 -1.61
N GLY A 45 2.45 16.98 -1.22
CA GLY A 45 3.63 17.82 -1.44
C GLY A 45 4.59 17.88 -0.26
N ASP A 46 4.36 17.10 0.80
CA ASP A 46 5.14 17.19 2.03
C ASP A 46 6.38 16.29 2.03
N GLY A 47 6.84 15.95 0.83
CA GLY A 47 8.01 15.12 0.57
C GLY A 47 7.72 13.86 -0.22
N PHE A 48 8.78 13.22 -0.64
CA PHE A 48 8.77 11.93 -1.30
C PHE A 48 9.99 11.11 -0.89
N GLY A 49 9.97 9.83 -1.21
CA GLY A 49 11.18 9.04 -1.22
C GLY A 49 11.09 7.84 -2.13
N ILE A 50 12.26 7.40 -2.60
CA ILE A 50 12.42 6.26 -3.47
C ILE A 50 13.55 5.42 -2.90
N GLY A 51 13.27 4.13 -2.70
CA GLY A 51 14.24 3.13 -2.34
C GLY A 51 14.33 2.07 -3.42
N TYR A 52 15.53 1.63 -3.76
CA TYR A 52 15.74 0.59 -4.77
C TYR A 52 16.97 -0.25 -4.45
N TYR A 53 16.90 -1.54 -4.74
CA TYR A 53 18.07 -2.42 -4.61
C TYR A 53 18.94 -2.31 -5.85
N THR A 54 20.25 -2.38 -5.65
CA THR A 54 21.25 -2.26 -6.70
C THR A 54 21.91 -3.60 -6.97
N CYS A 55 22.93 -3.61 -7.83
CA CYS A 55 23.70 -4.82 -8.11
C CYS A 55 24.27 -5.41 -6.79
N PRO A 56 24.17 -6.74 -6.57
CA PRO A 56 24.66 -7.38 -5.34
C PRO A 56 26.12 -7.08 -4.98
N SER A 57 26.95 -6.67 -5.95
CA SER A 57 28.34 -6.26 -5.72
C SER A 57 28.48 -4.96 -4.91
N LEU A 58 27.43 -4.16 -4.79
CA LEU A 58 27.40 -2.94 -3.99
C LEU A 58 26.89 -3.16 -2.56
N GLY A 59 26.51 -4.40 -2.22
CA GLY A 59 25.99 -4.78 -0.91
C GLY A 59 24.49 -5.08 -0.93
N PRO A 60 23.97 -5.65 0.17
CA PRO A 60 22.55 -5.98 0.32
C PRO A 60 21.68 -4.77 0.69
N GLU A 61 22.28 -3.65 1.11
CA GLU A 61 21.54 -2.45 1.47
C GLU A 61 20.92 -1.75 0.24
N PRO A 62 19.67 -1.26 0.36
CA PRO A 62 19.03 -0.48 -0.68
C PRO A 62 19.62 0.93 -0.76
N CYS A 63 19.62 1.52 -1.94
CA CYS A 63 19.86 2.95 -2.10
C CYS A 63 18.54 3.70 -1.89
N VAL A 64 18.56 4.75 -1.05
CA VAL A 64 17.38 5.57 -0.77
C VAL A 64 17.64 7.04 -1.07
N PHE A 65 16.69 7.65 -1.76
CA PHE A 65 16.63 9.08 -2.02
C PHE A 65 15.32 9.64 -1.51
N THR A 66 15.39 10.41 -0.42
CA THR A 66 14.28 11.13 0.21
C THR A 66 14.44 12.64 0.03
N SER A 67 13.31 13.35 0.05
CA SER A 67 13.31 14.81 0.10
C SER A 67 12.02 15.32 0.73
N THR A 68 12.10 16.47 1.39
CA THR A 68 10.93 17.24 1.86
C THR A 68 10.35 18.15 0.78
N ILE A 69 11.05 18.32 -0.34
CA ILE A 69 10.57 19.08 -1.50
C ILE A 69 9.50 18.23 -2.20
N PRO A 70 8.40 18.83 -2.69
CA PRO A 70 7.44 18.11 -3.50
C PRO A 70 8.07 17.41 -4.71
N ALA A 71 7.63 16.19 -5.02
CA ALA A 71 8.23 15.37 -6.09
C ALA A 71 8.26 16.09 -7.45
N TRP A 72 7.19 16.80 -7.81
CA TRP A 72 7.06 17.55 -9.06
C TRP A 72 8.07 18.70 -9.21
N ASN A 73 8.61 19.21 -8.10
CA ASN A 73 9.61 20.29 -8.11
C ASN A 73 11.05 19.76 -8.01
N CYS A 74 11.26 18.44 -7.90
CA CYS A 74 12.60 17.89 -7.73
C CYS A 74 13.24 17.52 -9.06
N ILE A 75 14.08 18.40 -9.61
CA ILE A 75 14.81 18.13 -10.87
C ILE A 75 15.76 16.92 -10.72
N ASN A 76 16.34 16.73 -9.53
CA ASN A 76 17.25 15.61 -9.28
C ASN A 76 16.51 14.27 -9.31
N LEU A 77 15.24 14.22 -8.89
CA LEU A 77 14.40 13.05 -9.05
C LEU A 77 14.32 12.64 -10.52
N THR A 78 13.99 13.58 -11.41
CA THR A 78 13.92 13.33 -12.86
C THR A 78 15.24 12.81 -13.43
N ARG A 79 16.36 13.42 -13.03
CA ARG A 79 17.71 13.01 -13.48
C ARG A 79 18.04 11.59 -13.05
N ILE A 80 17.87 11.26 -11.77
CA ILE A 80 18.16 9.94 -11.21
C ILE A 80 17.26 8.88 -11.83
N ALA A 81 15.95 9.13 -11.87
CA ALA A 81 14.97 8.18 -12.41
C ALA A 81 15.19 7.87 -13.90
N SER A 82 15.77 8.81 -14.67
CA SER A 82 16.08 8.60 -16.09
C SER A 82 17.29 7.71 -16.38
N LYS A 83 18.10 7.37 -15.36
CA LYS A 83 19.37 6.64 -15.53
C LYS A 83 19.55 5.47 -14.57
N THR A 84 18.57 5.20 -13.73
CA THR A 84 18.65 4.16 -12.69
C THR A 84 17.66 3.07 -13.01
N THR A 85 18.13 1.83 -13.03
CA THR A 85 17.32 0.62 -13.17
C THR A 85 17.38 -0.18 -11.88
N SER A 86 16.32 -0.93 -11.58
CA SER A 86 16.31 -1.85 -10.45
C SER A 86 15.24 -2.93 -10.62
N PRO A 87 15.46 -4.16 -10.11
CA PRO A 87 14.44 -5.20 -10.10
C PRO A 87 13.46 -5.04 -8.93
N LEU A 88 13.72 -4.15 -7.96
CA LEU A 88 12.88 -3.95 -6.79
C LEU A 88 12.91 -2.50 -6.31
N ILE A 89 11.77 -1.82 -6.46
CA ILE A 89 11.64 -0.37 -6.22
C ILE A 89 10.47 -0.12 -5.29
N PHE A 90 10.71 0.70 -4.27
CA PHE A 90 9.73 1.29 -3.37
C PHE A 90 9.68 2.79 -3.67
N ALA A 91 8.51 3.35 -3.90
CA ALA A 91 8.34 4.79 -4.04
C ALA A 91 7.15 5.27 -3.22
N HIS A 92 7.29 6.42 -2.59
CA HIS A 92 6.30 6.96 -1.66
C HIS A 92 6.23 8.48 -1.75
N VAL A 93 5.02 9.03 -1.72
CA VAL A 93 4.75 10.47 -1.66
C VAL A 93 3.94 10.79 -0.41
N ARG A 94 4.42 11.79 0.34
CA ARG A 94 3.94 12.10 1.68
C ARG A 94 2.88 13.20 1.65
N ALA A 95 1.79 12.97 2.38
CA ALA A 95 0.90 14.01 2.84
C ALA A 95 0.83 13.95 4.37
N THR A 96 1.36 14.98 5.01
CA THR A 96 1.60 15.07 6.45
C THR A 96 0.28 15.02 7.21
N THR A 97 0.15 13.99 8.03
CA THR A 97 -0.85 13.92 9.11
C THR A 97 -0.21 14.05 10.48
N GLU A 98 1.01 13.56 10.62
CA GLU A 98 1.81 13.62 11.84
C GLU A 98 3.29 13.93 11.54
N GLY A 99 3.94 14.54 12.53
CA GLY A 99 5.36 14.92 12.47
C GLY A 99 5.63 16.18 11.66
N ASN A 100 6.81 16.78 11.89
CA ASN A 100 7.23 17.96 11.15
C ASN A 100 7.66 17.63 9.72
N LEU A 101 7.82 18.65 8.88
CA LEU A 101 8.46 18.50 7.58
C LEU A 101 9.96 18.25 7.80
N SER A 102 10.37 16.99 7.71
CA SER A 102 11.76 16.54 7.91
C SER A 102 12.02 15.35 7.01
N ASP A 103 13.26 15.23 6.53
CA ASP A 103 13.69 14.10 5.70
C ASP A 103 13.60 12.77 6.47
N SER A 104 13.88 12.79 7.77
CA SER A 104 13.71 11.64 8.67
C SER A 104 12.26 11.17 8.84
N ASN A 105 11.27 11.92 8.34
CA ASN A 105 9.86 11.53 8.35
C ASN A 105 9.37 11.06 6.96
N CYS A 106 10.25 10.98 5.96
CA CYS A 106 9.93 10.53 4.61
C CYS A 106 10.22 9.03 4.46
N HIS A 107 9.23 8.29 3.94
CA HIS A 107 9.41 6.90 3.54
C HIS A 107 10.23 6.79 2.26
N PRO A 108 10.88 5.63 1.98
CA PRO A 108 10.95 4.44 2.83
C PRO A 108 11.95 4.58 3.98
N PHE A 109 11.63 3.97 5.12
CA PHE A 109 12.59 3.77 6.21
C PHE A 109 13.45 2.54 5.92
N THR A 110 14.71 2.57 6.36
CA THR A 110 15.64 1.46 6.09
C THR A 110 16.44 1.05 7.31
N TYR A 111 16.78 -0.23 7.33
CA TYR A 111 17.77 -0.78 8.26
C TYR A 111 18.44 -1.98 7.59
N LYS A 112 19.73 -1.86 7.29
CA LYS A 112 20.46 -2.89 6.53
C LYS A 112 19.71 -3.24 5.24
N SER A 113 19.47 -4.52 4.98
CA SER A 113 18.77 -4.99 3.80
C SER A 113 17.26 -4.72 3.82
N LEU A 114 16.70 -4.19 4.91
CA LEU A 114 15.26 -4.01 5.05
C LEU A 114 14.81 -2.60 4.61
N MET A 115 13.73 -2.54 3.83
CA MET A 115 12.96 -1.30 3.60
C MET A 115 11.54 -1.43 4.12
N PHE A 116 10.98 -0.32 4.60
CA PHE A 116 9.63 -0.24 5.13
C PHE A 116 8.89 1.04 4.70
N MET A 117 7.64 0.88 4.26
CA MET A 117 6.71 1.97 3.97
C MET A 117 5.41 1.79 4.73
N HIS A 118 4.76 2.90 5.05
CA HIS A 118 3.43 2.91 5.66
C HIS A 118 2.55 3.94 4.95
N ASN A 119 1.36 3.52 4.55
CA ASN A 119 0.27 4.39 4.13
C ASN A 119 -0.92 4.19 5.06
N GLY A 120 -1.21 5.19 5.89
CA GLY A 120 -2.22 5.06 6.92
C GLY A 120 -1.89 5.89 8.14
N GLY A 121 -2.34 5.40 9.29
CA GLY A 121 -2.13 6.05 10.59
C GLY A 121 -2.45 5.09 11.72
N ILE A 122 -1.66 5.17 12.79
CA ILE A 122 -1.89 4.41 14.02
C ILE A 122 -2.88 5.16 14.92
N GLY A 123 -3.98 4.51 15.29
CA GLY A 123 -4.97 5.02 16.22
C GLY A 123 -4.36 5.29 17.60
N CYS A 124 -4.81 6.36 18.26
CA CYS A 124 -4.35 6.79 19.58
C CYS A 124 -2.81 6.86 19.71
N PHE A 125 -2.09 7.20 18.63
CA PHE A 125 -0.63 7.12 18.62
C PHE A 125 0.03 7.88 19.78
N LYS A 126 -0.43 9.11 20.05
CA LYS A 126 0.09 9.94 21.16
C LYS A 126 -0.04 9.26 22.53
N GLN A 127 -1.13 8.51 22.75
CA GLN A 127 -1.41 7.84 24.01
C GLN A 127 -0.64 6.51 24.15
N ILE A 128 -0.41 5.81 23.04
CA ILE A 128 0.32 4.53 23.04
C ILE A 128 1.84 4.70 22.89
N LYS A 129 2.32 5.83 22.36
CA LYS A 129 3.75 6.05 22.00
C LYS A 129 4.71 5.69 23.13
N ARG A 130 4.42 6.12 24.36
CA ARG A 130 5.26 5.80 25.53
C ARG A 130 5.30 4.29 25.81
N ARG A 131 4.18 3.58 25.71
CA ARG A 131 4.11 2.12 25.92
C ARG A 131 4.85 1.37 24.82
N LEU A 132 4.63 1.78 23.56
CA LEU A 132 5.33 1.24 22.40
C LEU A 132 6.84 1.39 22.60
N ALA A 133 7.32 2.60 22.90
CA ALA A 133 8.73 2.90 23.12
C ALA A 133 9.36 2.04 24.22
N LEU A 134 8.68 1.89 25.37
CA LEU A 134 9.16 1.05 26.49
C LEU A 134 9.16 -0.46 26.17
N SER A 135 8.44 -0.88 25.13
CA SER A 135 8.37 -2.29 24.73
C SER A 135 9.46 -2.72 23.74
N LEU A 136 10.18 -1.76 23.16
CA LEU A 136 11.28 -1.99 22.22
C LEU A 136 12.57 -2.32 22.96
N ASN A 137 13.38 -3.21 22.39
CA ASN A 137 14.78 -3.32 22.80
C ASN A 137 15.51 -2.00 22.49
N GLU A 138 16.51 -1.67 23.31
CA GLU A 138 17.25 -0.40 23.24
C GLU A 138 17.78 -0.09 21.84
N GLN A 139 18.35 -1.11 21.17
CA GLN A 139 18.91 -0.97 19.83
C GLN A 139 17.87 -0.54 18.78
N TRP A 140 16.60 -0.89 18.93
CA TRP A 140 15.53 -0.51 17.99
C TRP A 140 14.92 0.85 18.36
N PHE A 141 14.89 1.17 19.66
CA PHE A 141 14.47 2.48 20.14
C PHE A 141 15.40 3.60 19.65
N THR A 142 16.72 3.38 19.68
CA THR A 142 17.73 4.39 19.30
C THR A 142 17.79 4.67 17.79
N LEU A 143 17.22 3.80 16.95
CA LEU A 143 17.14 4.02 15.50
C LEU A 143 16.12 5.09 15.11
N VAL A 144 15.13 5.36 15.95
CA VAL A 144 14.08 6.33 15.62
C VAL A 144 14.67 7.75 15.67
N GLN A 145 14.71 8.42 14.52
CA GLN A 145 15.24 9.79 14.36
C GLN A 145 14.14 10.82 14.11
N GLY A 146 13.06 10.39 13.46
CA GLY A 146 11.89 11.20 13.20
C GLY A 146 10.86 11.16 14.32
N SER A 147 9.63 11.48 13.94
CA SER A 147 8.52 11.72 14.88
C SER A 147 7.22 11.04 14.49
N THR A 148 7.21 10.33 13.36
CA THR A 148 6.01 9.72 12.78
C THR A 148 5.68 8.39 13.44
N ASP A 149 4.40 8.10 13.59
CA ASP A 149 3.89 6.77 13.93
C ASP A 149 4.48 5.64 13.06
N SER A 150 4.75 5.96 11.81
CA SER A 150 5.24 5.06 10.78
C SER A 150 6.67 4.58 11.02
N GLU A 151 7.55 5.46 11.50
CA GLU A 151 8.91 5.10 11.88
C GLU A 151 8.93 4.27 13.16
N TRP A 152 8.05 4.61 14.12
CA TRP A 152 7.85 3.78 15.32
C TRP A 152 7.29 2.40 14.97
N ALA A 153 6.43 2.29 13.96
CA ALA A 153 5.96 1.01 13.43
C ALA A 153 7.10 0.19 12.81
N PHE A 154 8.04 0.85 12.12
CA PHE A 154 9.22 0.20 11.58
C PHE A 154 10.14 -0.32 12.68
N ALA A 155 10.45 0.49 13.70
CA ALA A 155 11.22 0.04 14.85
C ALA A 155 10.55 -1.14 15.59
N LEU A 156 9.22 -1.11 15.73
CA LEU A 156 8.44 -2.22 16.28
C LEU A 156 8.49 -3.48 15.41
N PHE A 157 8.52 -3.32 14.08
CA PHE A 157 8.72 -4.43 13.16
C PHE A 157 10.10 -5.08 13.31
N LEU A 158 11.17 -4.28 13.39
CA LEU A 158 12.53 -4.79 13.65
C LEU A 158 12.59 -5.55 14.98
N ASP A 159 12.00 -5.01 16.04
CA ASP A 159 11.90 -5.67 17.34
C ASP A 159 11.11 -6.98 17.30
N CYS A 160 10.03 -7.04 16.51
CA CYS A 160 9.27 -8.29 16.32
C CYS A 160 10.06 -9.35 15.54
N LEU A 161 10.82 -8.93 14.52
CA LEU A 161 11.66 -9.81 13.71
C LEU A 161 12.79 -10.41 14.57
N ASP A 162 13.46 -9.55 15.34
CA ASP A 162 14.53 -9.90 16.27
C ASP A 162 14.05 -10.88 17.36
N LYS A 163 12.94 -10.56 18.04
CA LYS A 163 12.31 -11.44 19.05
C LYS A 163 11.83 -12.78 18.49
N ALA A 164 11.59 -12.86 17.18
CA ALA A 164 11.28 -14.12 16.51
C ALA A 164 12.53 -14.96 16.17
N GLY A 165 13.71 -14.54 16.61
CA GLY A 165 14.99 -15.22 16.38
C GLY A 165 15.65 -14.87 15.05
N ASN A 166 15.18 -13.83 14.35
CA ASN A 166 15.73 -13.39 13.07
C ASN A 166 16.40 -12.03 13.27
N CYS A 167 17.72 -12.01 13.47
CA CYS A 167 18.45 -10.78 13.73
C CYS A 167 18.37 -9.83 12.51
N PRO A 168 17.73 -8.65 12.62
CA PRO A 168 17.62 -7.71 11.49
C PRO A 168 18.97 -7.14 11.05
N SER A 169 20.00 -7.20 11.91
CA SER A 169 21.35 -6.73 11.62
C SER A 169 22.21 -7.76 10.88
N ALA A 170 21.76 -9.02 10.81
CA ALA A 170 22.47 -10.08 10.12
C ALA A 170 22.30 -9.95 8.59
N ASP A 171 23.30 -10.41 7.84
CA ASP A 171 23.14 -10.62 6.41
C ASP A 171 22.16 -11.77 6.18
N PRO A 172 21.00 -11.53 5.53
CA PRO A 172 20.02 -12.58 5.28
C PRO A 172 20.47 -13.58 4.19
N GLY A 173 21.55 -13.30 3.46
CA GLY A 173 22.03 -14.10 2.35
C GLY A 173 21.12 -14.06 1.13
N ALA A 174 21.42 -14.91 0.13
CA ALA A 174 20.80 -14.87 -1.20
C ALA A 174 19.28 -15.15 -1.25
N GLY A 175 18.68 -15.60 -0.13
CA GLY A 175 17.24 -15.89 -0.04
C GLY A 175 16.42 -14.82 0.67
N GLY A 176 17.07 -13.79 1.23
CA GLY A 176 16.44 -12.91 2.19
C GLY A 176 16.11 -13.63 3.52
N PHE A 177 15.45 -12.92 4.43
CA PHE A 177 14.90 -13.52 5.66
C PHE A 177 13.79 -14.52 5.33
N GLY A 178 13.18 -14.37 4.15
CA GLY A 178 12.15 -15.25 3.64
C GLY A 178 10.76 -14.68 3.89
N HIS A 179 9.91 -14.78 2.86
CA HIS A 179 8.58 -14.16 2.84
C HIS A 179 7.68 -14.56 4.02
N THR A 180 7.80 -15.80 4.53
CA THR A 180 7.01 -16.26 5.69
C THR A 180 7.46 -15.60 6.98
N VAL A 181 8.77 -15.36 7.15
CA VAL A 181 9.34 -14.68 8.31
C VAL A 181 8.88 -13.22 8.32
N LEU A 182 9.05 -12.51 7.20
CA LEU A 182 8.59 -11.12 7.07
C LEU A 182 7.08 -10.99 7.33
N ARG A 183 6.26 -11.89 6.77
CA ARG A 183 4.81 -11.89 6.99
C ARG A 183 4.47 -12.07 8.46
N LYS A 184 5.09 -13.03 9.15
CA LYS A 184 4.86 -13.26 10.58
C LYS A 184 5.27 -12.03 11.41
N ALA A 185 6.40 -11.41 11.10
CA ALA A 185 6.87 -10.21 11.78
C ALA A 185 5.88 -9.04 11.60
N VAL A 186 5.41 -8.77 10.38
CA VAL A 186 4.41 -7.71 10.11
C VAL A 186 3.09 -7.98 10.85
N LEU A 187 2.59 -9.22 10.83
CA LEU A 187 1.38 -9.59 11.56
C LEU A 187 1.56 -9.40 13.07
N LYS A 188 2.74 -9.73 13.60
CA LYS A 188 3.07 -9.51 15.01
C LYS A 188 3.14 -8.02 15.36
N THR A 189 3.65 -7.19 14.47
CA THR A 189 3.63 -5.72 14.60
C THR A 189 2.20 -5.21 14.70
N ILE A 190 1.31 -5.62 13.79
CA ILE A 190 -0.12 -5.24 13.83
C ILE A 190 -0.77 -5.68 15.15
N GLN A 191 -0.54 -6.94 15.56
CA GLN A 191 -1.07 -7.46 16.82
C GLN A 191 -0.64 -6.62 18.03
N ARG A 192 0.64 -6.22 18.09
CA ARG A 192 1.16 -5.40 19.20
C ARG A 192 0.59 -3.98 19.17
N ILE A 193 0.48 -3.36 18.00
CA ILE A 193 -0.15 -2.04 17.85
C ILE A 193 -1.59 -2.08 18.38
N ASN A 194 -2.40 -3.04 17.92
CA ASN A 194 -3.77 -3.19 18.40
C ASN A 194 -3.82 -3.45 19.92
N GLY A 195 -2.90 -4.27 20.45
CA GLY A 195 -2.79 -4.54 21.89
C GLY A 195 -2.54 -3.28 22.71
N PHE A 196 -1.58 -2.43 22.31
CA PHE A 196 -1.32 -1.16 23.00
C PHE A 196 -2.52 -0.22 22.95
N ILE A 197 -3.23 -0.17 21.82
CA ILE A 197 -4.46 0.63 21.70
C ILE A 197 -5.50 0.10 22.67
N LYS A 198 -5.75 -1.22 22.67
CA LYS A 198 -6.72 -1.88 23.57
C LYS A 198 -6.43 -1.61 25.05
N GLU A 199 -5.16 -1.62 25.46
CA GLU A 199 -4.74 -1.28 26.83
C GLU A 199 -5.05 0.17 27.22
N VAL A 200 -5.04 1.10 26.26
CA VAL A 200 -5.33 2.52 26.50
C VAL A 200 -6.83 2.80 26.51
N VAL A 201 -7.58 2.25 25.57
CA VAL A 201 -8.99 2.59 25.37
C VAL A 201 -9.95 1.64 26.13
N GLY A 202 -9.45 0.50 26.63
CA GLY A 202 -10.26 -0.54 27.23
C GLY A 202 -11.17 -1.25 26.22
N GLU A 203 -11.94 -2.25 26.65
CA GLU A 203 -12.85 -2.97 25.74
C GLU A 203 -13.99 -2.08 25.22
N ALA A 204 -14.43 -1.10 26.03
CA ALA A 204 -15.52 -0.20 25.67
C ALA A 204 -15.10 0.93 24.70
N GLY A 205 -13.81 1.27 24.61
CA GLY A 205 -13.29 2.32 23.73
C GLY A 205 -12.72 1.82 22.40
N ALA A 206 -12.58 0.49 22.25
CA ALA A 206 -12.09 -0.15 21.04
C ALA A 206 -13.11 0.04 19.89
N GLY A 207 -12.73 0.80 18.87
CA GLY A 207 -13.60 1.13 17.73
C GLY A 207 -14.11 2.58 17.71
N SER A 208 -13.79 3.39 18.72
CA SER A 208 -13.93 4.86 18.63
C SER A 208 -13.08 5.42 17.48
N GLU A 209 -13.48 6.56 16.91
CA GLU A 209 -12.83 7.09 15.71
C GLU A 209 -11.32 7.26 15.84
N ASP A 210 -10.86 7.73 17.00
CA ASP A 210 -9.45 7.96 17.27
C ASP A 210 -8.66 6.68 17.56
N SER A 211 -9.32 5.57 17.90
CA SER A 211 -8.68 4.28 18.21
C SER A 211 -8.44 3.40 16.97
N ARG A 212 -9.08 3.72 15.85
CA ARG A 212 -8.97 2.93 14.62
C ARG A 212 -7.67 3.24 13.89
N SER A 213 -7.02 2.20 13.37
CA SER A 213 -5.79 2.29 12.60
C SER A 213 -6.02 1.85 11.16
N LEU A 214 -5.37 2.53 10.22
CA LEU A 214 -5.18 2.08 8.84
C LEU A 214 -3.71 1.70 8.73
N LEU A 215 -3.40 0.43 8.47
CA LEU A 215 -2.02 -0.08 8.54
C LEU A 215 -1.63 -0.73 7.21
N ASN A 216 -1.62 0.05 6.12
CA ASN A 216 -1.07 -0.46 4.86
C ASN A 216 0.45 -0.34 4.90
N PHE A 217 1.09 -1.39 5.39
CA PHE A 217 2.55 -1.52 5.41
C PHE A 217 3.03 -2.16 4.12
N ALA A 218 4.25 -1.83 3.71
CA ALA A 218 5.01 -2.58 2.72
C ALA A 218 6.43 -2.76 3.24
N VAL A 219 6.88 -4.02 3.31
CA VAL A 219 8.22 -4.37 3.79
C VAL A 219 8.92 -5.27 2.79
N THR A 220 10.24 -5.15 2.71
CA THR A 220 11.07 -6.00 1.87
C THR A 220 12.45 -6.20 2.47
N ASP A 221 13.07 -7.33 2.16
CA ASP A 221 14.46 -7.68 2.46
C ASP A 221 15.38 -7.71 1.22
N GLY A 222 14.86 -7.32 0.06
CA GLY A 222 15.54 -7.37 -1.25
C GLY A 222 15.02 -8.49 -2.15
N GLU A 223 14.51 -9.56 -1.53
CA GLU A 223 14.06 -10.76 -2.23
C GLU A 223 12.53 -10.93 -2.14
N SER A 224 12.00 -10.77 -0.94
CA SER A 224 10.59 -10.95 -0.60
C SER A 224 9.94 -9.62 -0.31
N VAL A 225 8.71 -9.42 -0.80
CA VAL A 225 7.89 -8.25 -0.45
C VAL A 225 6.66 -8.73 0.31
N VAL A 226 6.32 -8.05 1.41
CA VAL A 226 5.04 -8.23 2.10
C VAL A 226 4.34 -6.88 2.24
N CYS A 227 3.13 -6.79 1.70
CA CYS A 227 2.24 -5.65 1.87
C CYS A 227 1.03 -6.06 2.72
N THR A 228 0.51 -5.14 3.53
CA THR A 228 -0.78 -5.31 4.22
C THR A 228 -1.80 -4.34 3.63
N ARG A 229 -3.05 -4.79 3.55
CA ARG A 229 -4.22 -3.91 3.45
C ARG A 229 -5.06 -4.14 4.69
N TYR A 230 -5.01 -3.23 5.66
CA TYR A 230 -5.52 -3.50 7.01
C TYR A 230 -6.21 -2.31 7.66
N VAL A 231 -7.32 -2.59 8.35
CA VAL A 231 -8.04 -1.69 9.25
C VAL A 231 -8.43 -2.38 10.55
N SER A 232 -8.20 -1.73 11.69
CA SER A 232 -8.58 -2.24 13.01
C SER A 232 -10.05 -1.93 13.33
N SER A 233 -10.96 -2.40 12.47
CA SER A 233 -12.41 -2.26 12.60
C SER A 233 -13.13 -3.39 11.86
N ARG A 234 -14.25 -3.86 12.43
CA ARG A 234 -15.13 -4.83 11.76
C ARG A 234 -16.05 -4.19 10.74
N THR A 235 -16.35 -2.90 10.92
CA THR A 235 -17.35 -2.17 10.14
C THR A 235 -16.73 -1.29 9.08
N ASP A 236 -15.47 -0.87 9.23
CA ASP A 236 -14.80 0.00 8.27
C ASP A 236 -13.99 -0.80 7.26
N GLU A 237 -13.86 -0.24 6.06
CA GLU A 237 -13.07 -0.77 4.95
C GLU A 237 -11.66 -0.16 4.98
N ALA A 238 -10.64 -0.96 4.66
CA ALA A 238 -9.25 -0.50 4.70
C ALA A 238 -8.93 0.45 3.53
N ALA A 239 -7.90 1.28 3.70
CA ALA A 239 -7.40 2.15 2.63
C ALA A 239 -7.03 1.35 1.38
N SER A 240 -7.19 1.94 0.20
CA SER A 240 -6.99 1.27 -1.08
C SER A 240 -5.58 0.69 -1.22
N LEU A 241 -5.53 -0.50 -1.79
CA LEU A 241 -4.31 -1.16 -2.22
C LEU A 241 -4.66 -2.06 -3.40
N PHE A 242 -3.93 -1.92 -4.49
CA PHE A 242 -4.10 -2.68 -5.71
C PHE A 242 -2.81 -3.41 -6.04
N PHE A 243 -2.93 -4.49 -6.79
CA PHE A 243 -1.79 -5.11 -7.43
C PHE A 243 -2.09 -5.45 -8.89
N SER A 244 -1.02 -5.56 -9.67
CA SER A 244 -1.06 -6.02 -11.05
C SER A 244 0.13 -6.95 -11.28
N SER A 245 -0.09 -8.12 -11.86
CA SER A 245 0.98 -9.00 -12.30
C SER A 245 0.88 -9.29 -13.80
N GLY A 246 2.02 -9.50 -14.44
CA GLY A 246 2.10 -9.81 -15.86
C GLY A 246 3.53 -10.09 -16.32
N THR A 247 3.70 -10.20 -17.63
CA THR A 247 4.96 -10.52 -18.29
C THR A 247 5.78 -9.28 -18.64
N SER A 248 5.12 -8.15 -18.88
CA SER A 248 5.84 -6.93 -19.28
C SER A 248 5.05 -5.66 -18.96
N TRP A 249 5.77 -4.60 -18.63
CA TRP A 249 5.24 -3.26 -18.43
C TRP A 249 5.74 -2.38 -19.57
N LYS A 250 4.85 -1.99 -20.49
CA LYS A 250 5.24 -1.26 -21.70
C LYS A 250 4.35 -0.07 -21.97
N GLU A 251 4.93 0.93 -22.61
CA GLU A 251 4.19 2.02 -23.23
C GLU A 251 3.25 1.45 -24.30
N SER A 252 1.97 1.82 -24.23
CA SER A 252 0.97 1.51 -25.22
C SER A 252 1.25 2.35 -26.47
N SER A 253 1.81 1.73 -27.51
CA SER A 253 2.00 2.41 -28.79
C SER A 253 0.65 2.70 -29.44
N SER A 254 0.45 3.95 -29.87
CA SER A 254 -0.73 4.42 -30.62
C SER A 254 -0.74 3.97 -32.09
N GLU A 255 0.06 2.97 -32.48
CA GLU A 255 0.24 2.55 -33.89
C GLU A 255 -0.77 1.50 -34.38
N GLY A 256 -1.81 1.19 -33.61
CA GLY A 256 -2.75 0.10 -33.91
C GLY A 256 -4.23 0.45 -33.81
N GLY A 257 -4.65 1.64 -34.27
CA GLY A 257 -6.07 1.92 -34.54
C GLY A 257 -6.93 2.36 -33.35
N LYS A 258 -7.43 3.60 -33.42
CA LYS A 258 -8.64 4.11 -32.74
C LYS A 258 -8.77 3.89 -31.22
N LYS A 259 -7.71 4.07 -30.43
CA LYS A 259 -7.90 4.55 -29.04
C LYS A 259 -7.55 6.03 -29.03
N ALA A 260 -8.52 6.86 -28.67
CA ALA A 260 -8.31 8.29 -28.51
C ALA A 260 -7.16 8.50 -27.53
N ALA A 261 -6.07 9.11 -27.97
CA ALA A 261 -5.07 9.66 -27.06
C ALA A 261 -5.83 10.43 -25.98
N ASN A 262 -5.54 10.13 -24.72
CA ASN A 262 -6.20 10.79 -23.61
C ASN A 262 -5.97 12.30 -23.77
N ARG A 263 -7.01 13.05 -24.16
CA ARG A 263 -6.90 14.49 -24.51
C ARG A 263 -6.45 15.35 -23.32
N ASN A 264 -6.41 14.76 -22.12
CA ASN A 264 -5.98 15.38 -20.87
C ASN A 264 -4.58 14.91 -20.41
N ALA A 265 -3.82 14.15 -21.21
CA ALA A 265 -2.45 13.77 -20.86
C ALA A 265 -1.50 14.97 -21.02
N GLU A 266 -0.73 15.28 -20.00
CA GLU A 266 0.27 16.36 -20.06
C GLU A 266 1.46 15.97 -20.98
N PRO A 267 2.19 16.95 -21.54
CA PRO A 267 3.34 16.69 -22.39
C PRO A 267 4.38 15.79 -21.68
N GLY A 268 4.61 14.59 -22.23
CA GLY A 268 5.57 13.61 -21.69
C GLY A 268 4.96 12.49 -20.86
N GLN A 269 3.66 12.54 -20.53
CA GLN A 269 2.96 11.40 -19.96
C GLN A 269 2.64 10.35 -21.03
N LYS A 270 2.79 9.09 -20.66
CA LYS A 270 2.66 7.93 -21.52
C LYS A 270 1.68 6.95 -20.92
N ASP A 271 0.80 6.40 -21.76
CA ASP A 271 -0.08 5.33 -21.34
C ASP A 271 0.73 4.03 -21.27
N TYR A 272 0.73 3.38 -20.12
CA TYR A 272 1.36 2.07 -19.93
C TYR A 272 0.32 0.98 -19.80
N VAL A 273 0.68 -0.24 -20.18
CA VAL A 273 -0.16 -1.43 -20.05
C VAL A 273 0.66 -2.58 -19.47
N MET A 274 0.04 -3.33 -18.57
CA MET A 274 0.54 -4.61 -18.10
C MET A 274 0.16 -5.69 -19.10
N GLU A 275 1.12 -6.17 -19.88
CA GLU A 275 0.93 -7.29 -20.80
C GLU A 275 0.98 -8.63 -20.06
N ARG A 276 0.16 -9.59 -20.53
CA ARG A 276 0.10 -10.97 -20.00
C ARG A 276 0.16 -11.95 -21.17
N ARG A 277 1.36 -12.15 -21.71
CA ARG A 277 1.55 -12.95 -22.93
C ARG A 277 1.56 -14.44 -22.66
N ASP A 278 1.87 -14.85 -21.44
CA ASP A 278 1.88 -16.24 -21.00
C ASP A 278 1.23 -16.39 -19.61
N LYS A 279 1.31 -17.60 -19.05
CA LYS A 279 0.81 -17.91 -17.69
C LYS A 279 1.78 -17.47 -16.58
N GLY A 280 2.96 -16.96 -16.94
CA GLY A 280 3.96 -16.46 -16.03
C GLY A 280 3.62 -15.08 -15.50
N SER A 281 4.25 -14.71 -14.40
CA SER A 281 4.31 -13.34 -13.92
C SER A 281 5.78 -13.03 -13.76
N ASP A 282 6.32 -12.16 -14.60
CA ASP A 282 7.70 -11.67 -14.49
C ASP A 282 7.76 -10.35 -13.73
N ILE A 283 6.64 -9.62 -13.69
CA ILE A 283 6.51 -8.33 -13.04
C ILE A 283 5.30 -8.36 -12.10
N VAL A 284 5.49 -7.81 -10.90
CA VAL A 284 4.44 -7.51 -9.96
C VAL A 284 4.53 -6.05 -9.53
N LEU A 285 3.44 -5.32 -9.71
CA LEU A 285 3.23 -3.98 -9.19
C LEU A 285 2.23 -4.03 -8.04
N VAL A 286 2.48 -3.25 -6.99
CA VAL A 286 1.52 -2.97 -5.92
C VAL A 286 1.45 -1.46 -5.75
N ALA A 287 0.26 -0.89 -5.69
CA ALA A 287 0.12 0.56 -5.56
C ALA A 287 -1.10 0.95 -4.76
N SER A 288 -1.02 2.09 -4.07
CA SER A 288 -2.15 2.68 -3.36
C SER A 288 -3.27 3.12 -4.32
N GLU A 289 -2.89 3.58 -5.53
CA GLU A 289 -3.78 3.86 -6.65
C GLU A 289 -3.18 3.26 -7.93
N PRO A 290 -4.01 2.75 -8.87
CA PRO A 290 -3.52 2.25 -10.16
C PRO A 290 -2.67 3.28 -10.89
N LEU A 291 -1.55 2.86 -11.49
CA LEU A 291 -0.67 3.76 -12.26
C LEU A 291 -1.24 4.11 -13.66
N THR A 292 -2.30 3.40 -14.07
CA THR A 292 -2.91 3.48 -15.40
C THR A 292 -4.43 3.52 -15.27
N PHE A 293 -5.13 4.04 -16.29
CA PHE A 293 -6.59 4.13 -16.29
C PHE A 293 -7.29 2.82 -16.66
N GLU A 294 -6.59 1.84 -17.23
CA GLU A 294 -7.13 0.51 -17.51
C GLU A 294 -7.29 -0.30 -16.22
N ARG A 295 -8.40 -0.06 -15.50
CA ARG A 295 -8.71 -0.69 -14.19
C ARG A 295 -8.80 -2.21 -14.26
N ASP A 296 -9.10 -2.78 -15.42
CA ASP A 296 -9.18 -4.23 -15.60
C ASP A 296 -7.83 -4.92 -15.35
N ASN A 297 -6.73 -4.19 -15.55
CA ASN A 297 -5.38 -4.70 -15.29
C ASN A 297 -4.99 -4.71 -13.81
N TRP A 298 -5.80 -4.13 -12.93
CA TRP A 298 -5.52 -4.00 -11.50
C TRP A 298 -6.53 -4.79 -10.68
N VAL A 299 -6.03 -5.50 -9.68
CA VAL A 299 -6.85 -6.28 -8.74
C VAL A 299 -6.78 -5.59 -7.38
N THR A 300 -7.93 -5.34 -6.77
CA THR A 300 -8.01 -4.80 -5.41
C THR A 300 -7.59 -5.87 -4.41
N VAL A 301 -6.65 -5.54 -3.52
CA VAL A 301 -6.29 -6.43 -2.42
C VAL A 301 -7.47 -6.45 -1.43
N PRO A 302 -7.95 -7.62 -0.97
CA PRO A 302 -9.04 -7.66 0.00
C PRO A 302 -8.69 -6.96 1.33
N THR A 303 -9.70 -6.38 2.00
CA THR A 303 -9.51 -5.79 3.33
C THR A 303 -9.06 -6.85 4.34
N ASN A 304 -8.18 -6.44 5.25
CA ASN A 304 -7.56 -7.28 6.27
C ASN A 304 -6.90 -8.51 5.65
N SER A 305 -6.01 -8.27 4.70
CA SER A 305 -5.20 -9.30 4.03
C SER A 305 -3.76 -8.86 3.88
N THR A 306 -2.85 -9.84 3.86
CA THR A 306 -1.46 -9.66 3.42
C THR A 306 -1.34 -10.08 1.96
N LEU A 307 -0.65 -9.27 1.16
CA LEU A 307 -0.15 -9.64 -0.16
C LEU A 307 1.35 -9.90 -0.04
N THR A 308 1.80 -11.07 -0.49
CA THR A 308 3.20 -11.48 -0.44
C THR A 308 3.70 -11.75 -1.85
N ILE A 309 4.87 -11.20 -2.19
CA ILE A 309 5.57 -11.45 -3.46
C ILE A 309 6.85 -12.20 -3.13
N TYR A 310 7.01 -13.40 -3.70
CA TYR A 310 8.24 -14.18 -3.60
C TYR A 310 8.45 -14.95 -4.89
N LYS A 311 9.63 -14.80 -5.51
CA LYS A 311 9.93 -15.41 -6.84
C LYS A 311 8.79 -15.16 -7.84
N GLN A 312 8.35 -13.90 -7.88
CA GLN A 312 7.26 -13.38 -8.71
C GLN A 312 5.89 -14.06 -8.52
N THR A 313 5.76 -14.95 -7.53
CA THR A 313 4.49 -15.51 -7.12
C THR A 313 3.81 -14.56 -6.14
N VAL A 314 2.56 -14.18 -6.47
CA VAL A 314 1.72 -13.37 -5.59
C VAL A 314 0.85 -14.28 -4.75
N MET A 315 0.92 -14.14 -3.43
CA MET A 315 0.09 -14.90 -2.49
C MET A 315 -0.69 -13.94 -1.60
N ILE A 316 -2.00 -14.14 -1.50
CA ILE A 316 -2.88 -13.34 -0.65
C ILE A 316 -3.38 -14.21 0.49
N HIS A 317 -3.20 -13.74 1.73
CA HIS A 317 -3.64 -14.44 2.93
C HIS A 317 -4.47 -13.50 3.80
N PRO A 318 -5.61 -13.95 4.35
CA PRO A 318 -6.39 -13.16 5.28
C PRO A 318 -5.62 -12.94 6.59
N VAL A 319 -5.79 -11.76 7.17
CA VAL A 319 -5.38 -11.46 8.55
C VAL A 319 -6.53 -11.90 9.46
N ILE A 320 -6.32 -12.98 10.21
CA ILE A 320 -7.34 -13.55 11.10
C ILE A 320 -7.14 -12.99 12.50
N ASP A 321 -7.90 -11.96 12.84
CA ASP A 321 -7.96 -11.34 14.16
C ASP A 321 -9.42 -10.95 14.52
N GLU A 322 -9.62 -10.17 15.58
CA GLU A 322 -10.95 -9.72 16.02
C GLU A 322 -11.70 -8.85 14.99
N PHE A 323 -10.98 -8.27 14.03
CA PHE A 323 -11.54 -7.44 12.96
C PHE A 323 -11.81 -8.23 11.67
N TYR A 324 -11.44 -9.51 11.63
CA TYR A 324 -11.73 -10.40 10.51
C TYR A 324 -13.23 -10.75 10.43
N SER A 325 -13.75 -10.83 9.21
CA SER A 325 -15.09 -11.34 8.93
C SER A 325 -14.99 -12.54 8.00
N ALA A 326 -15.56 -13.68 8.43
CA ALA A 326 -15.60 -14.90 7.63
C ALA A 326 -16.65 -14.85 6.51
N ASN A 327 -17.59 -13.89 6.57
CA ASN A 327 -18.62 -13.73 5.54
C ASN A 327 -18.04 -12.94 4.34
N PRO A 328 -17.93 -13.55 3.15
CA PRO A 328 -17.42 -12.87 1.95
C PRO A 328 -18.30 -11.71 1.47
N ALA A 329 -19.59 -11.72 1.83
CA ALA A 329 -20.56 -10.67 1.48
C ALA A 329 -20.66 -9.56 2.55
N HIS A 330 -19.78 -9.58 3.56
CA HIS A 330 -19.77 -8.57 4.62
C HIS A 330 -19.45 -7.19 4.06
N ALA A 331 -20.43 -6.29 4.06
CA ALA A 331 -20.26 -4.91 3.65
C ALA A 331 -19.55 -4.10 4.74
N ARG A 332 -18.61 -3.26 4.33
CA ARG A 332 -17.86 -2.35 5.19
C ARG A 332 -18.04 -0.91 4.73
N SER A 333 -18.16 0.01 5.68
CA SER A 333 -18.29 1.43 5.43
C SER A 333 -16.99 2.04 4.94
N ALA A 334 -17.10 2.94 3.96
CA ALA A 334 -15.97 3.71 3.49
C ALA A 334 -15.65 4.95 4.34
N GLY A 335 -16.55 5.33 5.25
CA GLY A 335 -16.51 6.62 5.94
C GLY A 335 -15.19 6.90 6.66
N PHE A 336 -14.61 5.91 7.35
CA PHE A 336 -13.37 6.14 8.10
C PHE A 336 -12.16 6.43 7.20
N ALA A 337 -11.94 5.62 6.16
CA ALA A 337 -10.84 5.85 5.23
C ALA A 337 -11.02 7.20 4.50
N GLN A 338 -12.25 7.51 4.06
CA GLN A 338 -12.59 8.78 3.42
C GLN A 338 -12.32 9.98 4.33
N ALA A 339 -12.72 9.91 5.61
CA ALA A 339 -12.45 10.95 6.61
C ALA A 339 -10.95 11.19 6.81
N LYS A 340 -10.13 10.14 6.66
CA LYS A 340 -8.67 10.22 6.66
C LYS A 340 -8.08 10.54 5.28
N GLY A 341 -8.86 11.04 4.31
CA GLY A 341 -8.38 11.39 2.98
C GLY A 341 -7.80 10.21 2.18
N GLN A 342 -8.18 8.98 2.57
CA GLN A 342 -7.93 7.75 1.85
C GLN A 342 -9.16 7.40 1.02
N THR A 343 -9.00 6.46 0.12
CA THR A 343 -10.08 6.03 -0.74
C THR A 343 -10.17 4.53 -0.76
N ILE A 344 -11.35 4.08 -1.12
CA ILE A 344 -11.77 2.71 -1.15
C ILE A 344 -12.31 2.44 -2.53
N THR A 345 -12.04 1.24 -3.02
CA THR A 345 -12.75 0.73 -4.18
C THR A 345 -13.60 -0.45 -3.78
N GLY A 346 -14.84 -0.48 -4.28
CA GLY A 346 -15.70 -1.65 -4.20
C GLY A 346 -15.13 -2.81 -5.04
N PRO A 347 -15.76 -3.99 -4.98
CA PRO A 347 -15.41 -5.12 -5.84
C PRO A 347 -15.51 -4.79 -7.34
N ASP A 348 -16.29 -3.78 -7.70
CA ASP A 348 -16.42 -3.21 -9.06
C ASP A 348 -15.31 -2.21 -9.44
N LYS A 349 -14.30 -2.03 -8.57
CA LYS A 349 -13.17 -1.10 -8.74
C LYS A 349 -13.60 0.37 -8.88
N ARG A 350 -14.84 0.72 -8.51
CA ARG A 350 -15.31 2.11 -8.45
C ARG A 350 -15.06 2.69 -7.06
N VAL A 351 -14.81 4.00 -7.03
CA VAL A 351 -14.74 4.75 -5.76
C VAL A 351 -16.12 4.63 -5.14
N LEU A 352 -16.20 4.05 -3.94
CA LEU A 352 -17.43 4.10 -3.17
C LEU A 352 -17.58 5.54 -2.67
N SER A 353 -18.59 6.27 -3.14
CA SER A 353 -19.10 7.48 -2.48
C SER A 353 -20.18 7.07 -1.47
N GLN A 354 -20.39 7.83 -0.39
CA GLN A 354 -21.47 7.55 0.54
C GLN A 354 -22.80 7.37 -0.21
N THR A 355 -23.55 6.31 0.11
CA THR A 355 -25.00 6.34 -0.01
C THR A 355 -25.50 7.49 0.85
N GLU A 356 -26.11 8.50 0.22
CA GLU A 356 -26.94 9.46 0.94
C GLU A 356 -28.04 8.66 1.63
N ASP A 357 -28.01 8.60 2.97
CA ASP A 357 -29.17 8.17 3.74
C ASP A 357 -30.29 9.16 3.45
N GLY A 358 -31.26 8.68 2.66
CA GLY A 358 -32.37 9.45 2.14
C GLY A 358 -33.30 9.96 3.24
N ALA A 359 -33.32 11.27 3.42
CA ALA A 359 -34.56 11.99 3.69
C ALA A 359 -35.26 12.25 2.34
N ASN A 360 -36.06 11.28 1.89
CA ASN A 360 -37.33 11.48 1.18
C ASN A 360 -37.83 10.13 0.66
N GLY A 361 -39.06 9.79 1.03
CA GLY A 361 -39.73 8.58 0.59
C GLY A 361 -40.03 8.63 -0.90
N ASP A 362 -39.85 7.50 -1.57
CA ASP A 362 -40.84 6.97 -2.48
C ASP A 362 -40.63 5.45 -2.63
N SER A 363 -41.60 4.71 -2.12
CA SER A 363 -41.69 3.26 -2.18
C SER A 363 -42.31 2.84 -3.52
N ALA A 364 -41.49 2.65 -4.55
CA ALA A 364 -41.87 1.86 -5.74
C ALA A 364 -40.64 1.52 -6.57
N GLY A 365 -40.15 0.27 -6.50
CA GLY A 365 -39.11 -0.20 -7.43
C GLY A 365 -38.38 -1.49 -7.03
N LEU A 366 -38.49 -1.93 -5.78
CA LEU A 366 -37.75 -3.10 -5.29
C LEU A 366 -38.57 -4.40 -5.37
N GLN A 367 -39.08 -4.76 -6.56
CA GLN A 367 -39.74 -6.07 -6.76
C GLN A 367 -39.40 -6.80 -8.05
N SER A 368 -38.56 -6.26 -8.95
CA SER A 368 -38.26 -6.93 -10.24
C SER A 368 -36.91 -7.65 -10.33
N ASN A 369 -36.05 -7.61 -9.31
CA ASN A 369 -34.70 -8.19 -9.39
C ASN A 369 -34.43 -9.41 -8.49
N VAL A 370 -35.45 -9.95 -7.82
CA VAL A 370 -35.31 -11.15 -6.97
C VAL A 370 -35.57 -12.46 -7.75
N GLU A 371 -36.22 -12.42 -8.91
CA GLU A 371 -36.51 -13.63 -9.69
C GLU A 371 -35.38 -14.04 -10.68
N ALA A 372 -34.40 -13.17 -10.95
CA ALA A 372 -33.34 -13.46 -11.91
C ALA A 372 -32.14 -14.25 -11.34
N VAL A 373 -32.05 -14.42 -10.01
CA VAL A 373 -30.89 -15.06 -9.34
C VAL A 373 -31.22 -16.45 -8.77
N SER A 374 -32.50 -16.87 -8.78
CA SER A 374 -32.91 -18.21 -8.31
C SER A 374 -32.94 -19.30 -9.42
N GLY A 375 -32.53 -18.98 -10.65
CA GLY A 375 -32.62 -19.88 -11.81
C GLY A 375 -31.35 -20.65 -12.20
N ALA A 376 -30.23 -20.48 -11.50
CA ALA A 376 -28.93 -21.03 -11.94
C ALA A 376 -28.20 -21.90 -10.90
N ILE A 377 -28.86 -22.33 -9.83
CA ILE A 377 -28.32 -23.31 -8.87
C ILE A 377 -29.35 -24.42 -8.71
N GLY A 378 -29.29 -25.40 -9.61
CA GLY A 378 -30.18 -26.54 -9.55
C GLY A 378 -30.05 -27.46 -10.76
N LEU A 379 -28.83 -27.83 -11.16
CA LEU A 379 -28.59 -28.90 -12.13
C LEU A 379 -27.13 -29.38 -12.09
N LEU A 380 -26.63 -29.75 -10.90
CA LEU A 380 -25.47 -30.63 -10.75
C LEU A 380 -25.56 -31.34 -9.38
N SER A 381 -26.52 -32.28 -9.26
CA SER A 381 -26.44 -33.35 -8.29
C SER A 381 -27.28 -34.55 -8.75
N VAL A 382 -26.64 -35.72 -8.76
CA VAL A 382 -27.20 -37.09 -8.85
C VAL A 382 -27.53 -37.59 -10.26
N SER A 383 -26.57 -38.25 -10.91
CA SER A 383 -26.45 -39.72 -10.98
C SER A 383 -25.26 -40.11 -11.86
#